data_AF-A0A535SD21-F1
#
_entry.id   AF-A0A535SD21-F1
#
_cell.length_a   1.000
_cell.length_b   1.000
_cell.length_c   1.000
_cell.angle_alpha   90.00
_cell.angle_beta   90.00
_cell.angle_gamma   90.00
#
_symmetry.space_group_name_H-M   'P 1'
#
loop_
_entity.id
_entity.type
_entity.pdbx_description
1 polymer ?
#
loop_
_entity_poly.entity_id
_entity_poly.type
_entity_poly.pdbx_seq_one_letter_code
_entity_poly.pdbx_strand_id
1 'polypeptide(L)'
;GVFYRQQAKTYVIHLAKDTQFLLNGTNLSDQLEAETVVKDSDGSYWIALYQRCVHLGCTVPFRDNCVSFKCPCHGSHYNVSGEWLDGPAPKSLDRFAISFNGTDVIVDTATVNTKVPHPDPTTRLIPIPSVQCSV
;
A
#
# COMPACT_ATOMS: atom_id res chain seq x y z
N GLY A 1 -6.97 -2.01 9.45
CA GLY A 1 -7.16 -0.55 9.69
C GLY A 1 -6.02 0.26 9.08
N VAL A 2 -6.14 1.59 9.06
CA VAL A 2 -5.12 2.52 8.52
C VAL A 2 -4.59 3.38 9.67
N PHE A 3 -3.28 3.38 9.89
CA PHE A 3 -2.64 4.08 11.00
C PHE A 3 -1.55 5.01 10.48
N TYR A 4 -1.70 6.32 10.66
CA TYR A 4 -0.66 7.28 10.26
C TYR A 4 0.42 7.45 11.34
N ARG A 5 1.68 7.57 10.93
CA ARG A 5 2.82 7.91 11.78
C ARG A 5 3.54 9.12 11.19
N GLN A 6 3.28 10.29 11.75
CA GLN A 6 3.76 11.57 11.22
C GLN A 6 5.30 11.67 11.21
N GLN A 7 5.98 11.20 12.26
CA GLN A 7 7.43 11.27 12.39
C GLN A 7 8.14 10.49 11.27
N ALA A 8 7.56 9.35 10.87
CA ALA A 8 8.08 8.48 9.83
C ALA A 8 7.44 8.74 8.45
N LYS A 9 6.49 9.69 8.35
CA LYS A 9 5.70 9.97 7.14
C LYS A 9 5.17 8.70 6.48
N THR A 10 4.61 7.79 7.28
CA THR A 10 4.17 6.47 6.82
C THR A 10 2.74 6.18 7.25
N TYR A 11 2.00 5.47 6.40
CA TYR A 11 0.75 4.80 6.79
C TYR A 11 1.03 3.32 6.98
N VAL A 12 0.75 2.82 8.18
CA VAL A 12 0.74 1.40 8.47
C VAL A 12 -0.66 0.88 8.21
N ILE A 13 -0.78 -0.06 7.28
CA ILE A 13 -2.03 -0.67 6.85
C ILE A 13 -2.08 -2.08 7.42
N HIS A 14 -3.16 -2.39 8.10
CA HIS A 14 -3.49 -3.74 8.56
C HIS A 14 -4.66 -4.28 7.75
N LEU A 15 -4.45 -5.39 7.07
CA LEU A 15 -5.42 -6.09 6.24
C LEU A 15 -5.81 -7.39 6.94
N ALA A 16 -7.09 -7.72 6.94
CA ALA A 16 -7.60 -8.90 7.64
C ALA A 16 -7.11 -10.21 7.00
N LYS A 17 -7.15 -11.31 7.76
CA LYS A 17 -6.70 -12.64 7.28
C LYS A 17 -7.48 -13.19 6.09
N ASP A 18 -8.70 -12.69 5.87
CA ASP A 18 -9.61 -13.03 4.77
C ASP A 18 -9.51 -12.05 3.59
N THR A 19 -8.50 -11.18 3.60
CA THR A 19 -8.18 -10.30 2.46
C THR A 19 -7.99 -11.15 1.20
N GLN A 20 -8.63 -10.73 0.11
CA GLN A 20 -8.58 -11.43 -1.17
C GLN A 20 -7.44 -10.88 -2.03
N PHE A 21 -6.65 -11.80 -2.56
CA PHE A 21 -5.55 -11.51 -3.48
C PHE A 21 -5.95 -12.08 -4.84
N LEU A 22 -6.08 -11.24 -5.85
CA LEU A 22 -6.05 -11.69 -7.23
C LEU A 22 -4.59 -11.95 -7.58
N LEU A 23 -4.28 -13.18 -8.00
CA LEU A 23 -2.94 -13.62 -8.40
C LEU A 23 -3.05 -14.23 -9.79
N ASN A 24 -2.16 -13.87 -10.71
CA ASN A 24 -2.01 -14.56 -11.98
C ASN A 24 -0.61 -15.17 -12.09
N GLY A 25 -0.54 -16.50 -12.09
CA GLY A 25 0.69 -17.27 -12.35
C GLY A 25 1.83 -17.09 -11.33
N THR A 26 1.70 -16.20 -10.36
CA THR A 26 2.67 -15.93 -9.28
C THR A 26 2.25 -16.66 -8.01
N ASN A 27 3.24 -17.18 -7.27
CA ASN A 27 2.98 -17.65 -5.91
C ASN A 27 2.67 -16.44 -5.03
N LEU A 28 1.65 -16.54 -4.17
CA LEU A 28 1.28 -15.48 -3.22
C LEU A 28 2.49 -15.03 -2.40
N SER A 29 3.35 -15.96 -1.97
CA SER A 29 4.57 -15.64 -1.22
C SER A 29 5.48 -14.68 -1.99
N ASP A 30 5.64 -14.91 -3.28
CA ASP A 30 6.58 -14.18 -4.12
C ASP A 30 6.07 -12.76 -4.36
N GLN A 31 4.75 -12.58 -4.53
CA GLN A 31 4.16 -11.26 -4.63
C GLN A 31 4.25 -10.49 -3.30
N LEU A 32 3.92 -11.15 -2.18
CA LEU A 32 4.03 -10.53 -0.86
C LEU A 32 5.46 -10.05 -0.60
N GLU A 33 6.47 -10.86 -0.94
CA GLU A 33 7.87 -10.49 -0.82
C GLU A 33 8.24 -9.33 -1.76
N ALA A 34 7.93 -9.45 -3.06
CA ALA A 34 8.26 -8.44 -4.06
C ALA A 34 7.66 -7.07 -3.75
N GLU A 35 6.50 -7.03 -3.10
CA GLU A 35 5.84 -5.80 -2.71
C GLU A 35 5.90 -5.50 -1.21
N THR A 36 6.77 -6.16 -0.43
CA THR A 36 6.97 -5.83 0.99
C THR A 36 5.65 -5.83 1.80
N VAL A 37 4.82 -6.84 1.58
CA VAL A 37 3.64 -7.15 2.40
C VAL A 37 4.03 -8.27 3.34
N VAL A 38 3.88 -8.05 4.65
CA VAL A 38 4.26 -9.05 5.65
C VAL A 38 3.00 -9.72 6.19
N LYS A 39 3.00 -11.04 6.19
CA LYS A 39 1.96 -11.84 6.84
C LYS A 39 2.30 -12.03 8.32
N ASP A 40 1.35 -11.73 9.19
CA ASP A 40 1.47 -11.95 10.63
C ASP A 40 1.08 -13.39 10.99
N SER A 41 1.47 -13.82 12.18
CA SER A 41 1.18 -15.11 12.81
C SER A 41 -0.32 -15.40 12.93
N ASP A 42 -1.16 -14.38 13.07
CA ASP A 42 -2.63 -14.51 13.10
C ASP A 42 -3.27 -14.67 11.71
N GLY A 43 -2.45 -14.61 10.65
CA GLY A 43 -2.84 -14.72 9.26
C GLY A 43 -3.21 -13.39 8.60
N SER A 44 -3.24 -12.28 9.34
CA SER A 44 -3.43 -10.93 8.80
C SER A 44 -2.19 -10.42 8.05
N TYR A 45 -2.31 -9.28 7.38
CA TYR A 45 -1.24 -8.72 6.57
C TYR A 45 -0.97 -7.27 6.93
N TRP A 46 0.29 -6.87 6.84
CA TRP A 46 0.77 -5.54 7.19
C TRP A 46 1.58 -4.91 6.05
N ILE A 47 1.33 -3.63 5.80
CA ILE A 47 1.99 -2.81 4.76
C ILE A 47 2.36 -1.46 5.37
N ALA A 48 3.54 -0.92 5.06
CA ALA A 48 3.97 0.41 5.48
C ALA A 48 4.17 1.28 4.25
N LEU A 49 3.18 2.11 3.92
CA LEU A 49 3.19 2.98 2.76
C LEU A 49 3.92 4.29 3.07
N TYR A 50 4.92 4.64 2.27
CA TYR A 50 5.52 5.97 2.35
C TYR A 50 4.51 7.02 1.86
N GLN A 51 4.21 8.03 2.68
CA GLN A 51 3.35 9.16 2.36
C GLN A 51 4.01 10.14 1.37
N ARG A 52 4.46 9.62 0.23
CA ARG A 52 5.14 10.38 -0.80
C ARG A 52 4.70 9.87 -2.16
N CYS A 53 4.14 10.77 -2.96
CA CYS A 53 3.72 10.46 -4.31
C CYS A 53 4.95 10.13 -5.14
N VAL A 54 4.94 8.96 -5.77
CA VAL A 54 6.04 8.48 -6.63
C VAL A 54 6.07 9.16 -8.00
N HIS A 55 5.15 10.09 -8.27
CA HIS A 55 5.22 10.98 -9.43
C HIS A 55 6.32 12.04 -9.21
N LEU A 56 6.09 13.02 -8.31
CA LEU A 56 6.99 14.16 -8.08
C LEU A 56 7.17 14.51 -6.59
N GLY A 57 6.83 13.60 -5.67
CA GLY A 57 7.18 13.73 -4.26
C GLY A 57 6.19 14.45 -3.35
N CYS A 58 5.03 14.89 -3.85
CA CYS A 58 3.98 15.48 -3.01
C CYS A 58 3.50 14.53 -1.90
N THR A 59 3.05 15.08 -0.77
CA THR A 59 2.38 14.32 0.28
C THR A 59 1.05 13.75 -0.23
N VAL A 60 0.78 12.47 0.04
CA VAL A 60 -0.44 11.79 -0.39
C VAL A 60 -1.35 11.52 0.84
N PRO A 61 -2.48 12.22 0.98
CA PRO A 61 -3.41 11.99 2.09
C PRO A 61 -4.22 10.70 1.88
N PHE A 62 -4.56 10.03 2.99
CA PHE A 62 -5.63 9.03 3.00
C PHE A 62 -6.98 9.73 2.89
N ARG A 63 -7.94 9.08 2.22
CA ARG A 63 -9.29 9.55 1.99
C ARG A 63 -10.27 8.54 2.56
N ASP A 64 -10.80 8.83 3.74
CA ASP A 64 -11.70 7.92 4.47
C ASP A 64 -12.98 7.59 3.68
N ASN A 65 -13.53 8.57 2.94
CA ASN A 65 -14.78 8.44 2.19
C ASN A 65 -14.71 7.42 1.04
N CYS A 66 -13.52 7.10 0.55
CA CYS A 66 -13.32 6.15 -0.55
C CYS A 66 -12.17 5.18 -0.27
N VAL A 67 -11.74 5.08 1.00
CA VAL A 67 -10.74 4.12 1.52
C VAL A 67 -9.53 3.99 0.58
N SER A 68 -8.90 5.12 0.26
CA SER A 68 -7.84 5.17 -0.75
C SER A 68 -6.92 6.39 -0.56
N PHE A 69 -5.92 6.54 -1.41
CA PHE A 69 -4.97 7.66 -1.38
C PHE A 69 -5.00 8.42 -2.70
N LYS A 70 -5.31 9.73 -2.67
CA LYS A 70 -5.33 10.57 -3.87
C LYS A 70 -4.43 11.78 -3.72
N CYS A 71 -3.43 11.87 -4.58
CA CYS A 71 -2.45 12.95 -4.58
C CYS A 71 -3.10 14.25 -5.08
N PRO A 72 -3.13 15.33 -4.27
CA PRO A 72 -3.79 16.58 -4.64
C PRO A 72 -3.05 17.37 -5.72
N CYS A 73 -1.78 17.05 -6.01
CA CYS A 73 -0.99 17.80 -6.98
C CYS A 73 -1.39 17.51 -8.43
N HIS A 74 -1.47 16.22 -8.79
CA HIS A 74 -1.71 15.80 -10.18
C HIS A 74 -2.68 14.60 -10.29
N GLY A 75 -3.35 14.25 -9.20
CA GLY A 75 -4.44 13.27 -9.21
C GLY A 75 -4.04 11.80 -9.13
N SER A 76 -2.75 11.44 -9.00
CA SER A 76 -2.36 10.02 -8.83
C SER A 76 -3.15 9.36 -7.69
N HIS A 77 -3.84 8.27 -8.02
CA HIS A 77 -4.77 7.57 -7.12
C HIS A 77 -4.26 6.17 -6.84
N TYR A 78 -4.36 5.74 -5.59
CA TYR A 78 -3.94 4.43 -5.11
C TYR A 78 -5.01 3.84 -4.21
N ASN A 79 -5.18 2.51 -4.21
CA ASN A 79 -6.10 1.84 -3.28
C ASN A 79 -5.55 1.84 -1.83
N VAL A 80 -6.30 1.26 -0.88
CA VAL A 80 -5.89 1.18 0.53
C VAL A 80 -4.55 0.48 0.77
N SER A 81 -4.14 -0.41 -0.14
CA SER A 81 -2.86 -1.13 -0.10
C SER A 81 -1.74 -0.37 -0.80
N GLY A 82 -2.00 0.84 -1.31
CA GLY A 82 -1.05 1.69 -2.02
C GLY A 82 -0.77 1.24 -3.46
N GLU A 83 -1.54 0.30 -4.00
CA GLU A 83 -1.47 -0.09 -5.40
C GLU A 83 -2.03 1.03 -6.27
N TRP A 84 -1.36 1.32 -7.38
CA TRP A 84 -1.80 2.32 -8.33
C TRP A 84 -3.17 1.98 -8.94
N LEU A 85 -4.04 2.99 -9.04
CA LEU A 85 -5.35 2.90 -9.69
C LEU A 85 -5.40 3.74 -10.97
N ASP A 86 -5.03 5.02 -10.88
CA ASP A 86 -5.01 5.95 -12.01
C ASP A 86 -4.03 7.14 -11.82
N GLY A 87 -3.97 7.99 -12.85
CA GLY A 87 -3.17 9.21 -12.86
C GLY A 87 -1.69 9.00 -13.23
N PRO A 88 -0.85 10.04 -13.12
CA PRO A 88 0.46 10.09 -13.78
C PRO A 88 1.60 9.35 -13.05
N ALA A 89 1.33 8.73 -11.90
CA ALA A 89 2.39 8.06 -11.15
C ALA A 89 2.86 6.82 -11.91
N PRO A 90 4.18 6.64 -12.10
CA PRO A 90 4.70 5.57 -12.95
C PRO A 90 4.63 4.17 -12.31
N LYS A 91 4.24 4.10 -11.03
CA LYS A 91 4.25 2.88 -10.22
C LYS A 91 3.38 3.05 -8.97
N SER A 92 3.22 1.98 -8.18
CA SER A 92 2.53 2.01 -6.89
C SER A 92 3.36 2.75 -5.82
N LEU A 93 2.75 3.07 -4.66
CA LEU A 93 3.44 3.77 -3.58
C LEU A 93 4.67 3.00 -3.10
N ASP A 94 5.72 3.73 -2.72
CA ASP A 94 6.89 3.16 -2.05
C ASP A 94 6.48 2.51 -0.74
N ARG A 95 7.13 1.40 -0.39
CA ARG A 95 6.84 0.65 0.84
C ARG A 95 8.08 0.57 1.71
N PHE A 96 7.94 0.79 3.01
CA PHE A 96 9.02 0.56 3.97
C PHE A 96 9.04 -0.92 4.38
N ALA A 97 10.21 -1.42 4.73
CA ALA A 97 10.32 -2.75 5.33
C ALA A 97 9.59 -2.80 6.68
N ILE A 98 8.88 -3.91 6.92
CA ILE A 98 8.18 -4.19 8.18
C ILE A 98 8.77 -5.44 8.81
N SER A 99 8.88 -5.43 10.13
CA SER A 99 9.12 -6.62 10.94
C SER A 99 8.29 -6.58 12.22
N PHE A 100 8.24 -7.69 12.94
CA PHE A 100 7.54 -7.80 14.22
C PHE A 100 8.53 -8.03 15.35
N ASN A 101 8.28 -7.40 16.50
CA ASN A 101 8.99 -7.67 17.75
C ASN A 101 7.94 -7.89 18.86
N GLY A 102 7.60 -9.15 19.12
CA GLY A 102 6.47 -9.47 20.00
C GLY A 102 5.17 -8.95 19.41
N THR A 103 4.51 -8.03 20.11
CA THR A 103 3.27 -7.37 19.66
C THR A 103 3.50 -6.09 18.86
N ASP A 104 4.75 -5.64 18.77
CA ASP A 104 5.08 -4.38 18.11
C ASP A 104 5.34 -4.59 16.62
N VAL A 105 4.77 -3.69 15.81
CA VAL A 105 5.07 -3.56 14.39
C VAL A 105 6.19 -2.53 14.22
N ILE A 106 7.32 -2.97 13.69
CA ILE A 106 8.50 -2.14 13.44
C ILE A 106 8.53 -1.78 11.96
N VAL A 107 8.54 -0.48 11.67
CA VAL A 107 8.74 0.07 10.32
C VAL A 107 10.17 0.56 10.20
N ASP A 108 10.95 -0.06 9.33
CA ASP A 108 12.31 0.38 9.04
C ASP A 108 12.30 1.45 7.94
N THR A 109 12.43 2.71 8.34
CA THR A 109 12.44 3.85 7.43
C THR A 109 13.74 3.98 6.61
N ALA A 110 14.79 3.24 6.94
CA ALA A 110 16.03 3.21 6.17
C ALA A 110 15.92 2.28 4.95
N THR A 111 15.04 1.29 5.00
CA THR A 111 14.84 0.30 3.93
C THR A 111 13.55 0.58 3.18
N VAL A 112 13.66 1.16 1.98
CA VAL A 112 12.52 1.53 1.14
C VAL A 112 12.49 0.69 -0.14
N ASN A 113 11.41 -0.06 -0.33
CA ASN A 113 11.09 -0.67 -1.61
C ASN A 113 10.49 0.37 -2.55
N THR A 114 11.31 0.79 -3.52
CA THR A 114 10.92 1.76 -4.56
C THR A 114 10.49 1.09 -5.86
N LYS A 115 10.41 -0.23 -5.91
CA LYS A 115 10.20 -1.01 -7.14
C LYS A 115 8.82 -1.69 -7.21
N VAL A 116 7.84 -1.23 -6.43
CA VAL A 116 6.46 -1.75 -6.46
C VAL A 116 5.78 -1.35 -7.76
N PRO A 117 5.52 -2.28 -8.71
CA PRO A 117 5.02 -1.94 -10.04
C PRO A 117 3.55 -1.49 -10.02
N HIS A 118 3.01 -1.10 -11.17
CA HIS A 118 1.56 -1.05 -11.35
C HIS A 118 0.98 -2.46 -11.21
N PRO A 119 -0.20 -2.61 -10.57
CA PRO A 119 -0.86 -3.91 -10.57
C PRO A 119 -1.29 -4.28 -11.98
N ASP A 120 -0.99 -5.52 -12.39
CA ASP A 120 -1.61 -6.11 -13.59
C ASP A 120 -3.14 -6.21 -13.35
N PRO A 121 -3.99 -6.09 -14.38
CA PRO A 121 -5.43 -6.38 -14.27
C PRO A 121 -5.79 -7.68 -13.53
N THR A 122 -4.89 -8.66 -13.54
CA THR A 122 -5.05 -10.00 -12.97
C THR A 122 -4.34 -10.22 -11.64
N THR A 123 -3.52 -9.26 -11.19
CA THR A 123 -2.76 -9.34 -9.92
C THR A 123 -3.02 -8.10 -9.08
N ARG A 124 -3.94 -8.21 -8.10
CA ARG A 124 -4.44 -7.10 -7.28
C ARG A 124 -4.80 -7.52 -5.86
N LEU A 125 -4.49 -6.65 -4.91
CA LEU A 125 -5.05 -6.70 -3.55
C LEU A 125 -6.47 -6.11 -3.60
N ILE A 126 -7.49 -6.96 -3.76
CA ILE A 126 -8.90 -6.54 -3.89
C ILE A 126 -9.56 -6.38 -2.51
N PRO A 127 -10.52 -5.43 -2.35
CA PRO A 127 -11.31 -4.80 -3.41
C PRO A 127 -10.91 -3.37 -3.76
N ILE A 128 -10.87 -3.11 -5.06
CA ILE A 128 -11.02 -1.77 -5.63
C ILE A 128 -12.18 -1.11 -4.88
N PRO A 129 -11.99 0.03 -4.19
CA PRO A 129 -13.12 0.76 -3.63
C PRO A 129 -14.11 1.02 -4.76
N SER A 130 -15.33 0.49 -4.65
CA SER A 130 -16.41 0.73 -5.61
C SER A 130 -16.88 2.19 -5.59
N VAL A 131 -16.43 2.95 -4.58
CA VAL A 131 -16.70 4.37 -4.43
C VAL A 131 -15.62 5.16 -5.16
N GLN A 132 -16.00 5.79 -6.26
CA GLN A 132 -15.19 6.79 -6.94
C GLN A 132 -14.81 7.89 -5.93
N CYS A 133 -13.52 8.15 -5.74
CA CYS A 133 -13.11 9.32 -4.98
C CYS A 133 -13.44 10.57 -5.78
N SER A 134 -14.51 11.28 -5.38
CA SER A 134 -14.81 12.61 -5.90
C SER A 134 -13.54 13.47 -5.83
N VAL A 135 -13.34 14.27 -6.88
CA VAL A 135 -12.24 15.23 -7.02
C VAL A 135 -12.17 16.21 -5.86
#